data_AF-A0A917TIB7-F1
#
_entry.id   AF-A0A917TIB7-F1
#
_cell.length_a   1.000
_cell.length_b   1.000
_cell.length_c   1.000
_cell.angle_alpha   90.00
_cell.angle_beta   90.00
_cell.angle_gamma   90.00
#
_symmetry.space_group_name_H-M   'P 1'
#
loop_
_entity.id
_entity.type
_entity.pdbx_description
1 polymer ?
#
loop_
_entity_poly.entity_id
_entity_poly.type
_entity_poly.pdbx_seq_one_letter_code
_entity_poly.pdbx_strand_id
1 'polypeptide(L)'
;MTTARMIDNGYFISITPDCLYEAEIQQLIRDYPLEQMMVETDGPWPFKGPFSGKMTHPRMIHQIIQKVAELKQVQVDRIYQQVYHNTKTFYHLDS
;
A
#
# COMPACT_ATOMS: atom_id res chain seq x y z
N MET A 1 2.83 -16.41 11.68
CA MET A 1 3.19 -16.03 13.07
C MET A 1 3.65 -14.57 13.17
N THR A 2 4.39 -14.02 12.20
CA THR A 2 4.82 -12.60 12.24
C THR A 2 3.71 -11.61 11.89
N THR A 3 2.97 -11.82 10.80
CA THR A 3 1.93 -10.90 10.31
C THR A 3 0.81 -10.66 11.33
N ALA A 4 0.21 -11.73 11.87
CA ALA A 4 -0.85 -11.62 12.88
C ALA A 4 -0.41 -10.82 14.12
N ARG A 5 0.80 -11.08 14.63
CA ARG A 5 1.35 -10.34 15.76
C ARG A 5 1.55 -8.85 15.44
N MET A 6 1.92 -8.52 14.20
CA MET A 6 2.07 -7.11 13.82
C MET A 6 0.71 -6.41 13.74
N ILE A 7 -0.31 -7.09 13.21
CA ILE A 7 -1.70 -6.60 13.17
C ILE A 7 -2.22 -6.37 14.59
N ASP A 8 -2.07 -7.35 15.47
CA ASP A 8 -2.54 -7.30 16.86
C ASP A 8 -1.87 -6.17 17.66
N ASN A 9 -0.62 -5.86 17.33
CA ASN A 9 0.14 -4.76 17.95
C ASN A 9 -0.15 -3.38 17.33
N GLY A 10 -1.02 -3.30 16.32
CA GLY A 10 -1.39 -2.02 15.72
C GLY A 10 -0.36 -1.45 14.74
N TYR A 11 0.58 -2.26 14.25
CA TYR A 11 1.59 -1.75 13.31
C TYR A 11 0.99 -1.48 11.93
N PHE A 12 1.44 -0.40 11.31
CA PHE A 12 1.11 -0.07 9.93
C PHE A 12 2.12 -0.72 8.98
N ILE A 13 1.65 -1.10 7.79
CA ILE A 13 2.51 -1.46 6.65
C ILE A 13 2.35 -0.44 5.54
N SER A 14 3.43 -0.17 4.81
CA SER A 14 3.41 0.65 3.61
C SER A 14 3.57 -0.25 2.38
N ILE A 15 2.75 -0.01 1.35
CA ILE A 15 2.74 -0.81 0.12
C ILE A 15 3.42 -0.05 -1.00
N THR A 16 4.38 -0.69 -1.66
CA THR A 16 5.17 -0.19 -2.78
C THR A 16 4.67 -0.71 -4.15
N PRO A 17 5.15 -0.15 -5.29
CA PRO A 17 4.76 -0.55 -6.65
C PRO A 17 4.97 -2.02 -7.01
N ASP A 18 5.86 -2.73 -6.33
CA ASP A 18 6.09 -4.17 -6.52
C ASP A 18 4.88 -5.04 -6.18
N CYS A 19 3.89 -4.52 -5.44
CA CYS A 19 2.62 -5.21 -5.22
C CYS A 19 1.88 -5.57 -6.53
N LEU A 20 2.19 -4.90 -7.64
CA LEU A 20 1.62 -5.23 -8.95
C LEU A 20 2.09 -6.59 -9.48
N TYR A 21 3.21 -7.13 -9.01
CA TYR A 21 3.80 -8.36 -9.54
C TYR A 21 4.34 -9.35 -8.48
N GLU A 22 4.62 -8.93 -7.25
CA GLU A 22 5.09 -9.81 -6.18
C GLU A 22 3.92 -10.48 -5.43
N ALA A 23 3.79 -11.80 -5.58
CA ALA A 23 2.68 -12.57 -5.02
C ALA A 23 2.63 -12.53 -3.49
N GLU A 24 3.78 -12.51 -2.82
CA GLU A 24 3.88 -12.43 -1.37
C GLU A 24 3.31 -11.11 -0.82
N ILE A 25 3.58 -9.99 -1.51
CA ILE A 25 3.03 -8.68 -1.16
C ILE A 25 1.52 -8.66 -1.41
N GLN A 26 1.06 -9.26 -2.51
CA GLN A 26 -0.38 -9.37 -2.78
C GLN A 26 -1.10 -10.19 -1.70
N GLN A 27 -0.49 -11.26 -1.21
CA GLN A 27 -1.03 -12.04 -0.10
C GLN A 27 -1.06 -11.21 1.19
N LEU A 28 0.01 -10.48 1.49
CA LEU A 28 0.06 -9.57 2.63
C LEU A 28 -1.07 -8.52 2.58
N ILE A 29 -1.34 -7.94 1.40
CA ILE A 29 -2.46 -7.00 1.19
C ILE A 29 -3.81 -7.67 1.45
N ARG A 30 -4.00 -8.95 1.14
CA ARG A 30 -5.26 -9.64 1.48
C ARG A 30 -5.43 -9.77 2.99
N ASP A 31 -4.36 -10.12 3.69
CA ASP A 31 -4.42 -10.51 5.09
C ASP A 31 -4.42 -9.32 6.07
N TYR A 32 -3.71 -8.23 5.77
CA TYR A 32 -3.62 -7.06 6.66
C TYR A 32 -4.91 -6.22 6.66
N PRO A 33 -5.40 -5.65 7.78
CA PRO A 33 -6.54 -4.74 7.75
C PRO A 33 -6.21 -3.45 7.01
N LEU A 34 -7.19 -2.91 6.27
CA LEU A 34 -6.98 -1.70 5.44
C LEU A 34 -6.68 -0.47 6.32
N GLU A 35 -7.21 -0.45 7.53
CA GLU A 35 -7.01 0.58 8.56
C GLU A 35 -5.55 0.65 9.04
N GLN A 36 -4.72 -0.34 8.72
CA GLN A 36 -3.29 -0.39 9.04
C GLN A 36 -2.41 -0.36 7.77
N MET A 37 -2.94 0.13 6.64
CA MET A 37 -2.20 0.26 5.39
C MET A 37 -1.90 1.71 5.02
N MET A 38 -0.68 1.93 4.52
CA MET A 38 -0.26 3.13 3.80
C MET A 38 0.27 2.73 2.41
N VAL A 39 0.54 3.71 1.56
CA VAL A 39 1.10 3.49 0.22
C VAL A 39 2.26 4.46 -0.02
N GLU A 40 3.31 3.98 -0.68
CA GLU A 40 4.47 4.80 -1.01
C GLU A 40 5.11 4.35 -2.32
N THR A 41 5.95 5.19 -2.93
CA THR A 41 6.69 4.80 -4.14
C THR A 41 8.13 4.38 -3.86
N ASP A 42 8.65 4.66 -2.67
CA ASP A 42 10.06 4.43 -2.30
C ASP A 42 11.06 5.01 -3.33
N GLY A 43 10.75 6.20 -3.86
CA GLY A 43 11.52 6.78 -4.95
C GLY A 43 12.81 7.45 -4.46
N PRO A 44 13.94 7.34 -5.20
CA PRO A 44 14.11 6.64 -6.47
C PRO A 44 14.48 5.15 -6.30
N TRP A 45 13.64 4.24 -6.81
CA TRP A 45 13.90 2.79 -6.81
C TRP A 45 13.58 2.14 -8.17
N PRO A 46 14.40 1.21 -8.68
CA PRO A 46 14.15 0.55 -9.96
C PRO A 46 13.21 -0.66 -9.80
N PHE A 47 11.90 -0.43 -9.92
CA PHE A 47 10.90 -1.51 -9.91
C PHE A 47 10.93 -2.36 -11.19
N LYS A 48 10.46 -3.61 -11.08
CA LYS A 48 10.38 -4.60 -12.16
C LYS A 48 8.97 -4.66 -12.75
N GLY A 49 8.70 -5.71 -13.55
CA GLY A 49 7.37 -5.97 -14.11
C GLY A 49 6.88 -4.80 -14.98
N PRO A 50 5.66 -4.26 -14.75
CA PRO A 50 5.11 -3.13 -15.51
C PRO A 50 5.95 -1.83 -15.45
N PHE A 51 6.91 -1.76 -14.53
CA PHE A 51 7.76 -0.61 -14.28
C PHE A 51 9.20 -0.77 -14.77
N SER A 52 9.57 -1.92 -15.33
CA SER A 52 10.93 -2.16 -15.80
C SER A 52 11.39 -1.07 -16.79
N GLY A 53 12.57 -0.49 -16.53
CA GLY A 53 13.15 0.60 -17.33
C GLY A 53 12.48 1.97 -17.16
N LYS A 54 11.49 2.11 -16.27
CA LYS A 54 10.84 3.39 -15.97
C LYS A 54 11.41 3.99 -14.68
N MET A 55 11.57 5.31 -14.67
CA MET A 55 11.90 6.04 -13.46
C MET A 55 10.71 6.05 -12.50
N THR A 56 10.96 5.82 -11.22
CA THR A 56 9.94 5.92 -10.17
C THR A 56 9.39 7.34 -10.09
N HIS A 57 8.07 7.46 -10.02
CA HIS A 57 7.36 8.73 -10.02
C HIS A 57 6.17 8.67 -9.05
N PRO A 58 5.86 9.73 -8.27
CA PRO A 58 4.75 9.74 -7.32
C PRO A 58 3.39 9.25 -7.86
N ARG A 59 3.05 9.57 -9.12
CA ARG A 59 1.88 9.01 -9.83
C ARG A 59 1.71 7.48 -9.78
N MET A 60 2.77 6.71 -9.52
CA MET A 60 2.67 5.25 -9.35
C MET A 60 1.78 4.86 -8.17
N ILE A 61 1.59 5.75 -7.18
CA ILE A 61 0.63 5.58 -6.08
C ILE A 61 -0.75 5.18 -6.58
N HIS A 62 -1.23 5.77 -7.70
CA HIS A 62 -2.55 5.45 -8.24
C HIS A 62 -2.68 3.98 -8.68
N GLN A 63 -1.59 3.39 -9.19
CA GLN A 63 -1.55 1.99 -9.61
C GLN A 63 -1.49 1.05 -8.40
N ILE A 64 -0.80 1.45 -7.33
CA ILE A 64 -0.79 0.74 -6.05
C ILE A 64 -2.20 0.71 -5.46
N ILE A 65 -2.87 1.87 -5.39
CA ILE A 65 -4.22 2.00 -4.83
C ILE A 65 -5.24 1.18 -5.63
N GLN A 66 -5.16 1.20 -6.97
CA GLN A 66 -5.97 0.34 -7.84
C GLN A 66 -5.75 -1.14 -7.53
N LYS A 67 -4.50 -1.58 -7.40
CA LYS A 67 -4.18 -2.97 -7.06
C LYS A 67 -4.72 -3.33 -5.67
N VAL A 68 -4.52 -2.49 -4.65
CA VAL A 68 -5.06 -2.73 -3.30
C VAL A 68 -6.58 -2.86 -3.33
N ALA A 69 -7.29 -1.98 -4.06
CA ALA A 69 -8.75 -2.03 -4.23
C ALA A 69 -9.23 -3.36 -4.81
N GLU A 70 -8.57 -3.83 -5.88
CA GLU A 70 -8.84 -5.13 -6.50
C GLU A 70 -8.67 -6.28 -5.51
N LEU A 71 -7.53 -6.32 -4.80
CA LEU A 71 -7.21 -7.42 -3.87
C LEU A 71 -8.10 -7.41 -2.62
N LYS A 72 -8.53 -6.23 -2.18
CA LYS A 72 -9.47 -6.05 -1.06
C LYS A 72 -10.93 -6.20 -1.43
N GLN A 73 -11.25 -6.22 -2.74
CA GLN A 73 -12.64 -6.18 -3.23
C GLN A 73 -13.42 -4.98 -2.67
N VAL A 74 -12.75 -3.83 -2.62
CA VAL A 74 -13.29 -2.56 -2.09
C VAL A 74 -13.21 -1.51 -3.20
N GLN A 75 -14.15 -0.56 -3.20
CA GLN A 75 -14.11 0.55 -4.17
C GLN A 75 -12.83 1.38 -4.02
N VAL A 76 -12.24 1.78 -5.13
CA VAL A 76 -10.97 2.52 -5.16
C VAL A 76 -11.03 3.82 -4.34
N ASP A 77 -12.16 4.52 -4.36
CA ASP A 77 -12.36 5.76 -3.60
C ASP A 77 -12.27 5.53 -2.09
N ARG A 78 -12.77 4.38 -1.61
CA ARG A 78 -12.66 4.00 -0.21
C ARG A 78 -11.21 3.69 0.16
N ILE A 79 -10.42 3.10 -0.74
CA ILE A 79 -8.99 2.91 -0.51
C ILE A 79 -8.29 4.27 -0.39
N TYR A 80 -8.53 5.20 -1.32
CA TYR A 80 -7.97 6.56 -1.26
C TYR A 80 -8.27 7.24 0.07
N GLN A 81 -9.55 7.23 0.49
CA GLN A 81 -9.96 7.84 1.75
C GLN A 81 -9.29 7.20 2.95
N GLN A 82 -9.25 5.87 3.01
CA GLN A 82 -8.69 5.15 4.15
C GLN A 82 -7.17 5.34 4.24
N VAL A 83 -6.42 5.18 3.14
CA VAL A 83 -4.95 5.37 3.18
C VAL A 83 -4.59 6.82 3.49
N TYR A 84 -5.36 7.80 2.99
CA TYR A 84 -5.16 9.20 3.34
C TYR A 84 -5.40 9.46 4.83
N HIS A 85 -6.51 8.94 5.38
CA HIS A 85 -6.81 9.05 6.81
C HIS A 85 -5.73 8.38 7.68
N ASN A 86 -5.29 7.18 7.29
CA ASN A 86 -4.24 6.44 7.97
C ASN A 86 -2.93 7.25 8.00
N THR A 87 -2.50 7.78 6.85
CA THR A 87 -1.29 8.60 6.76
C THR A 87 -1.38 9.87 7.60
N LYS A 88 -2.51 10.58 7.57
CA LYS A 88 -2.69 11.78 8.41
C LYS A 88 -2.62 11.45 9.90
N THR A 89 -3.28 10.38 10.32
CA THR A 89 -3.30 9.93 11.70
C THR A 89 -1.92 9.50 12.17
N PHE A 90 -1.23 8.69 11.37
CA PHE A 90 0.08 8.14 11.69
C PHE A 90 1.16 9.21 11.83
N TYR A 91 1.15 10.22 10.94
CA TYR A 91 2.13 11.32 10.96
C TYR A 91 1.64 12.57 11.72
N HIS A 92 0.47 12.51 12.37
CA HIS A 92 -0.14 13.64 13.09
C HIS A 92 -0.28 14.91 12.23
N LEU A 93 -0.76 14.76 10.99
CA LEU A 93 -0.92 15.85 10.01
C LEU A 93 -2.29 16.55 10.08
N ASP A 94 -3.15 16.16 11.01
CA ASP A 94 -4.36 16.89 11.34
C ASP A 94 -4.00 18.09 12.24
N SER A 95 -3.58 19.19 11.60
CA SER A 95 -3.45 20.53 12.21
C SER A 95 -4.76 21.29 12.12
#